data_AF-A0A8J6GZ24-F1
#
_entry.id   AF-A0A8J6GZ24-F1
#
_cell.length_a   1.000
_cell.length_b   1.000
_cell.length_c   1.000
_cell.angle_alpha   90.00
_cell.angle_beta   90.00
_cell.angle_gamma   90.00
#
_symmetry.space_group_name_H-M   'P 1'
#
loop_
_entity.id
_entity.type
_entity.pdbx_description
1 polymer ?
#
loop_
_entity_poly.entity_id
_entity_poly.type
_entity_poly.pdbx_seq_one_letter_code
_entity_poly.pdbx_strand_id
1 'polypeptide(L)'
;MKRGRTEQVQVAVSCYLKRRQYMDSEGPLKQGLRLSQTPEEMAANLTVQSESGCANAVSAAPCQAEPQQYEVQFGRLRSFLTDSDSQHSHEVMPLLYPLFVYLHLNLVQSGPKSTVESFYSRFHGMFLQNASQKDIIEQLQTTQTIQDILSYFQLRAFLDNKYVVRLQEDSYNFLICYLQSDNNTALCKVLAVHIHLDVQPAKRTDYQLYASGGSSRSESSSLEPPDVPNPILQNEAALEVLQ
;
A
#
# COMPACT_ATOMS: atom_id res chain seq x y z
N MET A 1 35.47 -16.13 -46.13
CA MET A 1 36.36 -16.97 -45.29
C MET A 1 36.02 -17.03 -43.79
N LYS A 2 35.33 -16.05 -43.17
CA LYS A 2 35.01 -16.09 -41.72
C LYS A 2 33.89 -17.07 -41.31
N ARG A 3 33.00 -17.42 -42.24
CA ARG A 3 31.82 -18.27 -41.99
C ARG A 3 32.17 -19.68 -41.48
N GLY A 4 33.22 -20.30 -42.06
CA GLY A 4 33.62 -21.67 -41.71
C GLY A 4 34.22 -21.87 -40.31
N ARG A 5 34.80 -20.82 -39.69
CA ARG A 5 35.30 -20.90 -38.31
C ARG A 5 34.16 -20.87 -37.29
N THR A 6 33.13 -20.06 -37.53
CA THR A 6 31.95 -19.96 -36.66
C THR A 6 31.16 -21.27 -36.65
N GLU A 7 31.06 -21.93 -37.81
CA GLU A 7 30.43 -23.24 -37.95
C GLU A 7 31.17 -24.32 -37.15
N GLN A 8 32.51 -24.34 -37.18
CA GLN A 8 33.30 -25.26 -36.36
C GLN A 8 33.09 -25.06 -34.85
N VAL A 9 33.00 -23.80 -34.40
CA VAL A 9 32.74 -23.49 -32.98
C VAL A 9 31.34 -23.94 -32.56
N GLN A 10 30.33 -23.70 -33.38
CA GLN A 10 28.96 -24.16 -33.11
C GLN A 10 28.86 -25.68 -33.02
N VAL A 11 29.57 -26.39 -33.89
CA VAL A 11 29.65 -27.87 -33.84
C VAL A 11 30.35 -28.33 -32.56
N ALA A 12 31.48 -27.73 -32.18
CA ALA A 12 32.19 -28.08 -30.95
C ALA A 12 31.34 -27.85 -29.68
N VAL A 13 30.61 -26.73 -29.61
CA VAL A 13 29.70 -26.40 -28.49
C VAL A 13 28.55 -27.40 -28.41
N SER A 14 27.96 -27.75 -29.56
CA SER A 14 26.87 -28.72 -29.63
C SER A 14 27.33 -30.11 -29.16
N CYS A 15 28.52 -30.55 -29.58
CA CYS A 15 29.12 -31.81 -29.11
C CYS A 15 29.41 -31.80 -27.60
N TYR A 16 29.86 -30.66 -27.05
CA TYR A 16 30.13 -30.51 -25.63
C TYR A 16 28.85 -30.58 -24.78
N LEU A 17 27.80 -29.84 -25.16
CA LEU A 17 26.51 -29.83 -24.45
C LEU A 17 25.85 -31.22 -24.47
N LYS A 18 25.97 -31.93 -25.60
CA LYS A 18 25.49 -33.31 -25.73
C LYS A 18 26.26 -34.28 -24.83
N ARG A 19 27.60 -34.16 -24.73
CA ARG A 19 28.42 -34.98 -23.81
C ARG A 19 28.05 -34.76 -22.33
N ARG A 20 27.59 -33.56 -21.97
CA ARG A 20 27.22 -33.18 -20.60
C ARG A 20 25.72 -33.33 -20.28
N GLN A 21 24.94 -33.96 -21.17
CA GLN A 21 23.50 -34.21 -20.99
C GLN A 21 22.64 -32.93 -20.84
N TYR A 22 23.06 -31.80 -21.38
CA TYR A 22 22.28 -30.54 -21.35
C TYR A 22 21.22 -30.43 -22.47
N MET A 23 21.00 -31.49 -23.25
CA MET A 23 20.02 -31.58 -24.35
C MET A 23 19.33 -32.94 -24.21
N ASP A 24 18.17 -33.01 -23.57
CA ASP A 24 17.72 -34.25 -22.90
C ASP A 24 16.55 -34.91 -23.64
N SER A 25 16.71 -35.94 -24.48
CA SER A 25 17.87 -36.46 -25.24
C SER A 25 18.02 -35.79 -26.62
N GLU A 26 17.32 -34.68 -26.78
CA GLU A 26 16.55 -34.31 -27.95
C GLU A 26 15.94 -32.95 -27.58
N GLY A 27 15.80 -32.04 -28.55
CA GLY A 27 15.13 -30.75 -28.35
C GLY A 27 15.98 -29.56 -28.81
N PRO A 28 15.74 -29.02 -30.02
CA PRO A 28 16.51 -27.92 -30.60
C PRO A 28 16.56 -26.67 -29.69
N LEU A 29 17.79 -26.18 -29.50
CA LEU A 29 18.18 -24.98 -28.76
C LEU A 29 17.23 -23.80 -29.00
N LYS A 30 16.70 -23.25 -27.91
CA LYS A 30 15.86 -22.05 -27.89
C LYS A 30 16.52 -20.94 -28.73
N GLN A 31 15.95 -20.66 -29.90
CA GLN A 31 16.35 -19.62 -30.85
C GLN A 31 16.11 -18.17 -30.34
N GLY A 32 16.03 -17.98 -29.02
CA GLY A 32 15.70 -16.72 -28.38
C GLY A 32 16.64 -16.30 -27.24
N LEU A 33 17.70 -17.06 -26.95
CA LEU A 33 18.64 -16.66 -25.90
C LEU A 33 19.60 -15.59 -26.45
N ARG A 34 19.18 -14.32 -26.37
CA ARG A 34 20.05 -13.17 -26.66
C ARG A 34 21.16 -13.13 -25.61
N LEU A 35 22.35 -13.61 -25.96
CA LEU A 35 23.50 -13.74 -25.04
C LEU A 35 24.30 -12.46 -24.84
N SER A 36 23.93 -11.37 -25.52
CA SER A 36 24.57 -10.07 -25.36
C SER A 36 23.58 -8.93 -25.47
N GLN A 37 23.73 -7.96 -24.58
CA GLN A 37 23.06 -6.67 -24.62
C GLN A 37 24.12 -5.57 -24.80
N THR A 38 23.77 -4.52 -25.52
CA THR A 38 24.61 -3.32 -25.66
C THR A 38 24.51 -2.44 -24.41
N PRO A 39 25.53 -1.60 -24.12
CA PRO A 39 25.50 -0.73 -22.93
C PRO A 39 24.33 0.27 -22.98
N GLU A 40 23.95 0.75 -24.16
CA GLU A 40 22.76 1.61 -24.34
C GLU A 40 21.45 0.85 -24.06
N GLU A 41 21.35 -0.42 -24.48
CA GLU A 41 20.19 -1.28 -24.16
C GLU A 41 20.11 -1.60 -22.66
N MET A 42 21.24 -1.81 -22.00
CA MET A 42 21.29 -2.06 -20.55
C MET A 42 20.85 -0.83 -19.76
N ALA A 43 21.31 0.37 -20.16
CA ALA A 43 20.90 1.64 -19.54
C ALA A 43 19.41 1.92 -19.73
N ALA A 44 18.87 1.69 -20.94
CA ALA A 44 17.43 1.79 -21.20
C ALA A 44 16.62 0.83 -20.32
N ASN A 45 17.06 -0.43 -20.16
CA ASN A 45 16.39 -1.41 -19.30
C ASN A 45 16.48 -1.07 -17.81
N LEU A 46 17.62 -0.55 -17.33
CA LEU A 46 17.80 -0.12 -15.94
C LEU A 46 16.91 1.08 -15.61
N THR A 47 16.73 2.00 -16.55
CA THR A 47 15.83 3.16 -16.37
C THR A 47 14.38 2.68 -16.30
N VAL A 48 13.98 1.77 -17.20
CA VAL A 48 12.65 1.13 -17.19
C VAL A 48 12.41 0.32 -15.90
N GLN A 49 13.40 -0.38 -15.36
CA GLN A 49 13.28 -1.16 -14.10
C GLN A 49 13.30 -0.28 -12.84
N SER A 50 14.01 0.85 -12.88
CA SER A 50 14.04 1.83 -11.78
C SER A 50 12.73 2.62 -11.69
N GLU A 51 12.11 2.94 -12.83
CA GLU A 51 10.78 3.54 -12.91
C GLU A 51 9.65 2.54 -12.58
N SER A 52 9.95 1.23 -12.56
CA SER A 52 9.01 0.16 -12.22
C SER A 52 9.37 -0.60 -10.93
N GLY A 53 10.08 0.06 -9.99
CA GLY A 53 10.64 -0.45 -8.72
C GLY A 53 10.04 -1.76 -8.18
N CYS A 54 10.85 -2.77 -7.87
CA CYS A 54 10.37 -4.17 -7.93
C CYS A 54 9.85 -4.55 -9.32
N ALA A 55 10.63 -4.25 -10.36
CA ALA A 55 10.31 -4.61 -11.73
C ALA A 55 10.59 -6.11 -11.95
N ASN A 56 9.55 -6.95 -11.93
CA ASN A 56 9.57 -8.38 -12.29
C ASN A 56 10.32 -9.34 -11.35
N ALA A 57 9.72 -9.62 -10.19
CA ALA A 57 9.81 -10.97 -9.61
C ALA A 57 8.64 -11.82 -10.13
N VAL A 58 8.88 -12.72 -11.09
CA VAL A 58 7.89 -13.73 -11.50
C VAL A 58 8.20 -15.05 -10.80
N SER A 59 7.61 -15.23 -9.62
CA SER A 59 7.28 -16.55 -9.13
C SER A 59 5.83 -16.82 -9.47
N ALA A 60 5.55 -17.84 -10.28
CA ALA A 60 4.19 -18.29 -10.58
C ALA A 60 3.57 -19.10 -9.42
N ALA A 61 4.33 -19.34 -8.34
CA ALA A 61 3.74 -19.78 -7.09
C ALA A 61 3.03 -18.57 -6.48
N PRO A 62 1.73 -18.66 -6.12
CA PRO A 62 1.10 -17.63 -5.31
C PRO A 62 2.01 -17.41 -4.11
N CYS A 63 2.58 -16.21 -4.02
CA CYS A 63 3.46 -15.83 -2.94
C CYS A 63 2.56 -15.73 -1.70
N GLN A 64 2.15 -16.86 -1.14
CA GLN A 64 1.44 -16.90 0.14
C GLN A 64 2.50 -16.51 1.15
N ALA A 65 2.36 -15.32 1.73
CA ALA A 65 3.23 -14.97 2.84
C ALA A 65 2.98 -16.02 3.94
N GLU A 66 4.04 -16.64 4.44
CA GLU A 66 3.92 -17.72 5.41
C GLU A 66 3.06 -17.25 6.60
N PRO A 67 2.15 -18.08 7.13
CA PRO A 67 1.29 -17.73 8.25
C PRO A 67 2.04 -17.10 9.44
N GLN A 68 3.27 -17.54 9.68
CA GLN A 68 4.15 -17.03 10.74
C GLN A 68 4.53 -15.55 10.55
N GLN A 69 4.60 -15.08 9.30
CA GLN A 69 4.97 -13.70 8.98
C GLN A 69 3.87 -12.71 9.34
N TYR A 70 2.61 -13.15 9.47
CA TYR A 70 1.49 -12.25 9.76
C TYR A 70 1.62 -11.72 11.19
N GLU A 71 1.92 -12.60 12.14
CA GLU A 71 2.14 -12.22 13.55
C GLU A 71 3.34 -11.28 13.70
N VAL A 72 4.45 -11.60 13.03
CA VAL A 72 5.67 -10.78 13.10
C VAL A 72 5.45 -9.42 12.46
N GLN A 73 4.93 -9.35 11.23
CA GLN A 73 4.74 -8.08 10.52
C GLN A 73 3.71 -7.20 11.21
N PHE A 74 2.58 -7.77 11.65
CA PHE A 74 1.57 -7.02 12.40
C PHE A 74 2.11 -6.51 13.73
N GLY A 75 2.84 -7.35 14.48
CA GLY A 75 3.48 -6.94 15.73
C GLY A 75 4.48 -5.80 15.54
N ARG A 76 5.31 -5.87 14.50
CA ARG A 76 6.26 -4.79 14.15
C ARG A 76 5.55 -3.48 13.81
N LEU A 77 4.49 -3.52 12.99
CA LEU A 77 3.72 -2.32 12.63
C LEU A 77 3.09 -1.72 13.88
N ARG A 78 2.48 -2.56 14.72
CA ARG A 78 1.87 -2.12 15.97
C ARG A 78 2.87 -1.45 16.92
N SER A 79 4.04 -2.06 17.13
CA SER A 79 5.11 -1.45 17.93
C SER A 79 5.57 -0.12 17.32
N PHE A 80 5.86 -0.09 16.02
CA PHE A 80 6.25 1.13 15.33
C PHE A 80 5.25 2.28 15.52
N LEU A 81 3.95 2.01 15.38
CA LEU A 81 2.90 3.02 15.57
C LEU A 81 2.73 3.45 17.04
N THR A 82 2.98 2.55 17.99
CA THR A 82 2.88 2.85 19.42
C THR A 82 4.09 3.65 19.92
N ASP A 83 5.27 3.35 19.38
CA ASP A 83 6.54 3.96 19.80
C ASP A 83 6.79 5.31 19.10
N SER A 84 6.24 5.49 17.90
CA SER A 84 6.29 6.77 17.18
C SER A 84 5.25 7.71 17.79
N ASP A 85 5.61 8.54 18.76
CA ASP A 85 4.71 9.55 19.35
C ASP A 85 4.54 10.74 18.37
N SER A 86 3.74 10.54 17.32
CA SER A 86 3.58 11.50 16.21
C SER A 86 2.11 11.62 15.81
N GLN A 87 1.69 12.76 15.26
CA GLN A 87 0.33 12.90 14.76
C GLN A 87 -0.01 11.85 13.68
N HIS A 88 0.94 11.56 12.79
CA HIS A 88 0.76 10.60 11.70
C HIS A 88 0.54 9.17 12.19
N SER A 89 1.24 8.74 13.25
CA SER A 89 1.05 7.40 13.81
C SER A 89 -0.34 7.24 14.46
N HIS A 90 -0.85 8.28 15.13
CA HIS A 90 -2.21 8.28 15.67
C HIS A 90 -3.27 8.19 14.58
N GLU A 91 -3.07 8.86 13.44
CA GLU A 91 -3.97 8.78 12.29
C GLU A 91 -3.93 7.41 11.60
N VAL A 92 -2.77 6.73 11.61
CA VAL A 92 -2.61 5.38 11.04
C VAL A 92 -3.09 4.29 11.99
N MET A 93 -3.11 4.52 13.31
CA MET A 93 -3.51 3.54 14.34
C MET A 93 -4.85 2.81 14.05
N PRO A 94 -5.93 3.48 13.59
CA PRO A 94 -7.19 2.82 13.26
C PRO A 94 -7.08 1.74 12.18
N LEU A 95 -6.05 1.80 11.31
CA LEU A 95 -5.78 0.80 10.27
C LEU A 95 -5.44 -0.58 10.85
N LEU A 96 -4.94 -0.64 12.10
CA LEU A 96 -4.61 -1.90 12.76
C LEU A 96 -5.83 -2.81 12.93
N TYR A 97 -7.03 -2.26 13.11
CA TYR A 97 -8.25 -3.03 13.28
C TYR A 97 -8.62 -3.85 12.02
N PRO A 98 -8.88 -3.24 10.85
CA PRO A 98 -9.19 -4.01 9.66
C PRO A 98 -8.04 -4.93 9.25
N LEU A 99 -6.78 -4.51 9.44
CA LEU A 99 -5.62 -5.39 9.21
C LEU A 99 -5.67 -6.64 10.07
N PHE A 100 -5.93 -6.50 11.37
CA PHE A 100 -6.04 -7.64 12.29
C PHE A 100 -7.14 -8.61 11.84
N VAL A 101 -8.33 -8.09 11.51
CA VAL A 101 -9.47 -8.91 11.06
C VAL A 101 -9.10 -9.69 9.79
N TYR A 102 -8.59 -9.01 8.75
CA TYR A 102 -8.26 -9.68 7.49
C TYR A 102 -7.09 -10.67 7.61
N LEU A 103 -6.07 -10.35 8.40
CA LEU A 103 -4.97 -11.28 8.67
C LEU A 103 -5.48 -12.53 9.40
N HIS A 104 -6.36 -12.38 10.40
CA HIS A 104 -6.98 -13.51 11.09
C HIS A 104 -7.82 -14.36 10.15
N LEU A 105 -8.67 -13.74 9.31
CA LEU A 105 -9.48 -14.46 8.32
C LEU A 105 -8.60 -15.24 7.32
N ASN A 106 -7.50 -14.65 6.86
CA ASN A 106 -6.54 -15.31 5.99
C ASN A 106 -5.84 -16.49 6.70
N LEU A 107 -5.50 -16.33 7.99
CA LEU A 107 -4.96 -17.44 8.80
C LEU A 107 -5.98 -18.57 8.97
N VAL A 108 -7.26 -18.27 9.16
CA VAL A 108 -8.31 -19.30 9.25
C VAL A 108 -8.47 -20.05 7.92
N GLN A 109 -8.27 -19.38 6.78
CA GLN A 109 -8.39 -20.01 5.46
C GLN A 109 -7.21 -20.91 5.08
N SER A 110 -5.98 -20.53 5.42
CA SER A 110 -4.77 -21.22 4.92
C SER A 110 -3.72 -21.57 5.98
N GLY A 111 -3.91 -21.18 7.23
CA GLY A 111 -2.94 -21.32 8.31
C GLY A 111 -3.19 -22.54 9.22
N PRO A 112 -2.16 -23.01 9.94
CA PRO A 112 -2.33 -23.96 11.04
C PRO A 112 -3.16 -23.35 12.17
N LYS A 113 -4.04 -24.15 12.80
CA LYS A 113 -4.90 -23.69 13.92
C LYS A 113 -4.12 -23.06 15.07
N SER A 114 -2.96 -23.61 15.41
CA SER A 114 -2.09 -23.06 16.46
C SER A 114 -1.59 -21.65 16.15
N THR A 115 -1.32 -21.34 14.88
CA THR A 115 -0.91 -20.00 14.46
C THR A 115 -2.08 -19.01 14.52
N VAL A 116 -3.29 -19.45 14.15
CA VAL A 116 -4.53 -18.65 14.29
C VAL A 116 -4.75 -18.26 15.75
N GLU A 117 -4.70 -19.24 16.66
CA GLU A 117 -4.91 -19.03 18.10
C GLU A 117 -3.82 -18.15 18.72
N SER A 118 -2.55 -18.35 18.34
CA SER A 118 -1.43 -17.50 18.76
C SER A 118 -1.64 -16.05 18.34
N PHE A 119 -1.93 -15.83 17.06
CA PHE A 119 -2.16 -14.50 16.51
C PHE A 119 -3.34 -13.79 17.19
N TYR A 120 -4.47 -14.49 17.35
CA TYR A 120 -5.64 -13.94 18.03
C TYR A 120 -5.34 -13.57 19.47
N SER A 121 -4.83 -14.52 20.27
CA SER A 121 -4.56 -14.32 21.70
C SER A 121 -3.61 -13.16 21.97
N ARG A 122 -2.63 -12.93 21.09
CA ARG A 122 -1.62 -11.88 21.24
C ARG A 122 -2.14 -10.46 20.99
N PHE A 123 -3.11 -10.28 20.08
CA PHE A 123 -3.49 -8.94 19.61
C PHE A 123 -4.97 -8.55 19.84
N HIS A 124 -5.88 -9.51 20.04
CA HIS A 124 -7.33 -9.22 20.16
C HIS A 124 -7.67 -8.19 21.25
N GLY A 125 -6.94 -8.19 22.37
CA GLY A 125 -7.19 -7.30 23.52
C GLY A 125 -7.13 -5.81 23.19
N MET A 126 -6.43 -5.42 22.12
CA MET A 126 -6.37 -4.01 21.68
C MET A 126 -7.72 -3.47 21.21
N PHE A 127 -8.58 -4.34 20.68
CA PHE A 127 -9.81 -3.96 20.00
C PHE A 127 -11.06 -4.12 20.89
N LEU A 128 -10.92 -4.76 22.05
CA LEU A 128 -12.03 -4.98 22.99
C LEU A 128 -12.53 -3.70 23.67
N GLN A 129 -11.72 -2.64 23.67
CA GLN A 129 -12.08 -1.36 24.28
C GLN A 129 -13.13 -0.59 23.45
N ASN A 130 -13.21 -0.85 22.15
CA ASN A 130 -14.15 -0.18 21.28
C ASN A 130 -15.41 -1.04 21.08
N ALA A 131 -16.55 -0.56 21.58
CA ALA A 131 -17.81 -1.29 21.52
C ALA A 131 -18.20 -1.71 20.09
N SER A 132 -17.91 -0.88 19.08
CA SER A 132 -18.22 -1.18 17.68
C SER A 132 -17.37 -2.32 17.09
N GLN A 133 -16.19 -2.57 17.65
CA GLN A 133 -15.25 -3.60 17.18
C GLN A 133 -15.41 -4.89 17.97
N LYS A 134 -15.76 -4.78 19.25
CA LYS A 134 -15.83 -5.89 20.22
C LYS A 134 -16.63 -7.09 19.71
N ASP A 135 -17.83 -6.88 19.17
CA ASP A 135 -18.70 -7.96 18.71
C ASP A 135 -18.04 -8.81 17.61
N ILE A 136 -17.34 -8.16 16.68
CA ILE A 136 -16.62 -8.84 15.59
C ILE A 136 -15.41 -9.60 16.15
N ILE A 137 -14.69 -9.01 17.11
CA ILE A 137 -13.53 -9.65 17.73
C ILE A 137 -13.94 -10.91 18.49
N GLU A 138 -15.06 -10.85 19.24
CA GLU A 138 -15.60 -12.03 19.93
C GLU A 138 -16.07 -13.11 18.93
N GLN A 139 -16.67 -12.72 17.79
CA GLN A 139 -16.99 -13.67 16.72
C GLN A 139 -15.74 -14.32 16.10
N LEU A 140 -14.64 -13.58 15.93
CA LEU A 140 -13.39 -14.13 15.40
C LEU A 140 -12.80 -15.21 16.33
N GLN A 141 -13.08 -15.16 17.64
CA GLN A 141 -12.64 -16.19 18.60
C GLN A 141 -13.25 -17.57 18.30
N THR A 142 -14.53 -17.61 17.93
CA THR A 142 -15.26 -18.85 17.66
C THR A 142 -15.09 -19.33 16.22
N THR A 143 -14.53 -18.49 15.34
CA THR A 143 -14.34 -18.77 13.92
C THR A 143 -13.09 -19.63 13.70
N GLN A 144 -13.26 -20.93 13.49
CA GLN A 144 -12.14 -21.86 13.25
C GLN A 144 -12.06 -22.41 11.83
N THR A 145 -13.14 -22.29 11.06
CA THR A 145 -13.22 -22.84 9.70
C THR A 145 -13.76 -21.81 8.72
N ILE A 146 -13.54 -22.06 7.42
CA ILE A 146 -14.08 -21.23 6.34
C ILE A 146 -15.62 -21.21 6.37
N GLN A 147 -16.26 -22.31 6.79
CA GLN A 147 -17.73 -22.38 6.90
C GLN A 147 -18.26 -21.45 7.99
N ASP A 148 -17.52 -21.31 9.10
CA ASP A 148 -17.89 -20.38 10.17
C ASP A 148 -17.85 -18.94 9.66
N ILE A 149 -16.80 -18.57 8.89
CA ILE A 149 -16.67 -17.24 8.28
C ILE A 149 -17.89 -16.92 7.41
N LEU A 150 -18.32 -17.88 6.58
CA LEU A 150 -19.46 -17.69 5.67
C LEU A 150 -20.82 -17.65 6.39
N SER A 151 -20.89 -18.22 7.60
CA SER A 151 -22.09 -18.24 8.44
C SER A 151 -22.30 -16.91 9.17
N TYR A 152 -21.23 -16.25 9.58
CA TYR A 152 -21.30 -14.92 10.20
C TYR A 152 -21.47 -13.83 9.15
N PHE A 153 -22.65 -13.20 9.12
CA PHE A 153 -22.98 -12.13 8.16
C PHE A 153 -21.95 -10.99 8.14
N GLN A 154 -21.47 -10.56 9.31
CA GLN A 154 -20.49 -9.48 9.41
C GLN A 154 -19.14 -9.87 8.81
N LEU A 155 -18.59 -11.04 9.15
CA LEU A 155 -17.32 -11.52 8.60
C LEU A 155 -17.39 -11.74 7.09
N ARG A 156 -18.54 -12.26 6.61
CA ARG A 156 -18.81 -12.34 5.18
C ARG A 156 -18.83 -10.96 4.52
N ALA A 157 -19.46 -9.97 5.15
CA ALA A 157 -19.46 -8.60 4.64
C ALA A 157 -18.04 -7.99 4.54
N PHE A 158 -17.11 -8.36 5.43
CA PHE A 158 -15.69 -7.99 5.30
C PHE A 158 -15.05 -8.59 4.06
N LEU A 159 -15.40 -9.82 3.67
CA LEU A 159 -14.85 -10.46 2.47
C LEU A 159 -15.48 -9.90 1.18
N ASP A 160 -16.77 -9.59 1.23
CA ASP A 160 -17.53 -9.11 0.07
C ASP A 160 -17.25 -7.62 -0.24
N ASN A 161 -16.80 -6.84 0.74
CA ASN A 161 -16.58 -5.39 0.60
C ASN A 161 -15.16 -4.99 1.00
N LYS A 162 -14.61 -3.98 0.32
CA LYS A 162 -13.35 -3.35 0.76
C LYS A 162 -13.59 -2.47 1.98
N TYR A 163 -12.77 -2.62 3.00
CA TYR A 163 -12.80 -1.76 4.18
C TYR A 163 -12.19 -0.40 3.84
N VAL A 164 -12.93 0.68 4.06
CA VAL A 164 -12.45 2.05 3.75
C VAL A 164 -11.79 2.65 4.99
N VAL A 165 -10.54 3.09 4.85
CA VAL A 165 -9.83 3.84 5.89
C VAL A 165 -9.44 5.20 5.34
N ARG A 166 -9.82 6.26 6.04
CA ARG A 166 -9.47 7.64 5.68
C ARG A 166 -8.18 8.04 6.36
N LEU A 167 -7.23 8.54 5.58
CA LEU A 167 -5.93 9.04 6.06
C LEU A 167 -5.67 10.41 5.45
N GLN A 168 -4.97 11.29 6.17
CA GLN A 168 -4.40 12.48 5.54
C GLN A 168 -3.22 12.10 4.64
N GLU A 169 -2.93 12.94 3.66
CA GLU A 169 -1.82 12.76 2.72
C GLU A 169 -0.47 12.49 3.41
N ASP A 170 -0.12 13.26 4.44
CA ASP A 170 1.13 13.10 5.17
C ASP A 170 1.19 11.76 5.93
N SER A 171 0.07 11.36 6.54
CA SER A 171 -0.06 10.09 7.27
C SER A 171 -0.04 8.88 6.34
N TYR A 172 -0.59 9.03 5.13
CA TYR A 172 -0.45 8.04 4.07
C TYR A 172 1.02 7.88 3.64
N ASN A 173 1.72 8.99 3.39
CA ASN A 173 3.15 8.96 3.02
C ASN A 173 4.01 8.33 4.12
N PHE A 174 3.74 8.67 5.39
CA PHE A 174 4.37 8.04 6.55
C PHE A 174 4.17 6.51 6.56
N LEU A 175 2.95 6.04 6.32
CA LEU A 175 2.64 4.61 6.21
C LEU A 175 3.39 3.95 5.04
N ILE A 176 3.43 4.58 3.87
CA ILE A 176 4.12 4.04 2.70
C ILE A 176 5.62 3.91 2.95
N CYS A 177 6.25 4.91 3.58
CA CYS A 177 7.65 4.84 3.98
C CYS A 177 7.94 3.64 4.88
N TYR A 178 7.07 3.36 5.86
CA TYR A 178 7.18 2.17 6.70
C TYR A 178 7.01 0.88 5.90
N LEU A 179 6.00 0.80 5.04
CA LEU A 179 5.74 -0.40 4.25
C LEU A 179 6.90 -0.74 3.32
N GLN A 180 7.63 0.26 2.84
CA GLN A 180 8.80 0.10 1.97
C GLN A 180 10.11 -0.20 2.74
N SER A 181 10.19 0.08 4.04
CA SER A 181 11.45 -0.02 4.78
C SER A 181 11.91 -1.45 5.09
N ASP A 182 10.98 -2.40 5.15
CA ASP A 182 11.23 -3.81 5.53
C ASP A 182 10.35 -4.74 4.67
N ASN A 183 10.52 -6.06 4.81
CA ASN A 183 9.66 -7.06 4.24
C ASN A 183 8.26 -7.04 4.89
N ASN A 184 7.39 -6.16 4.40
CA ASN A 184 5.99 -6.01 4.81
C ASN A 184 5.03 -6.64 3.80
N THR A 185 5.48 -7.67 3.07
CA THR A 185 4.73 -8.26 1.96
C THR A 185 3.37 -8.84 2.34
N ALA A 186 3.17 -9.31 3.58
CA ALA A 186 1.87 -9.80 4.04
C ALA A 186 0.89 -8.62 4.24
N LEU A 187 1.36 -7.56 4.92
CA LEU A 187 0.60 -6.34 5.13
C LEU A 187 0.23 -5.68 3.80
N CYS A 188 1.19 -5.53 2.89
CA CYS A 188 0.97 -4.96 1.56
C CYS A 188 -0.08 -5.74 0.75
N LYS A 189 -0.09 -7.08 0.83
CA LYS A 189 -1.10 -7.91 0.17
C LYS A 189 -2.49 -7.66 0.72
N VAL A 190 -2.64 -7.68 2.05
CA VAL A 190 -3.93 -7.42 2.69
C VAL A 190 -4.43 -6.01 2.36
N LEU A 191 -3.56 -5.01 2.42
CA LEU A 191 -3.88 -3.64 2.06
C LEU A 191 -4.37 -3.53 0.62
N ALA A 192 -3.65 -4.13 -0.34
CA ALA A 192 -3.99 -4.05 -1.75
C ALA A 192 -5.33 -4.74 -2.10
N VAL A 193 -5.62 -5.88 -1.47
CA VAL A 193 -6.79 -6.70 -1.80
C VAL A 193 -8.03 -6.21 -1.05
N HIS A 194 -7.92 -5.99 0.26
CA HIS A 194 -9.08 -5.88 1.15
C HIS A 194 -9.36 -4.46 1.65
N ILE A 195 -8.40 -3.54 1.54
CA ILE A 195 -8.51 -2.21 2.15
C ILE A 195 -8.46 -1.13 1.06
N HIS A 196 -9.35 -0.16 1.16
CA HIS A 196 -9.32 1.04 0.34
C HIS A 196 -8.86 2.22 1.20
N LEU A 197 -7.69 2.76 0.89
CA LEU A 197 -7.15 3.94 1.55
C LEU A 197 -7.67 5.20 0.84
N ASP A 198 -8.54 5.93 1.51
CA ASP A 198 -9.10 7.21 1.05
C ASP A 198 -8.21 8.35 1.58
N VAL A 199 -7.38 8.90 0.69
CA VAL A 199 -6.37 9.91 1.04
C VAL A 199 -6.97 11.31 0.90
N GLN A 200 -7.11 12.00 2.02
CA GLN A 200 -7.61 13.36 2.09
C GLN A 200 -6.46 14.35 1.85
N PRO A 201 -6.62 15.33 0.95
CA PRO A 201 -5.56 16.27 0.61
C PRO A 201 -5.18 17.11 1.83
N ALA A 202 -3.89 17.41 1.96
CA ALA A 202 -3.44 18.33 3.01
C ALA A 202 -4.15 19.68 2.86
N LYS A 203 -4.55 20.28 3.98
CA LYS A 203 -5.10 21.65 3.98
C LYS A 203 -4.00 22.60 3.52
N ARG A 204 -3.97 22.91 2.22
CA ARG A 204 -3.10 23.96 1.70
C ARG A 204 -3.57 25.26 2.31
N THR A 205 -2.67 25.90 3.04
CA THR A 205 -2.95 27.22 3.57
C THR A 205 -2.76 28.23 2.45
N ASP A 206 -3.75 29.10 2.27
CA ASP A 206 -3.97 29.91 1.07
C ASP A 206 -2.90 30.99 0.78
N TYR A 207 -1.77 30.98 1.49
CA TYR A 207 -0.71 31.98 1.35
C TYR A 207 0.15 31.84 0.08
N GLN A 208 0.04 30.74 -0.67
CA GLN A 208 0.92 30.47 -1.82
C GLN A 208 0.44 31.04 -3.17
N LEU A 209 -0.64 31.83 -3.18
CA LEU A 209 -1.18 32.40 -4.43
C LEU A 209 -0.35 33.52 -5.07
N TYR A 210 0.76 33.97 -4.47
CA TYR A 210 1.58 35.07 -5.03
C TYR A 210 2.91 34.65 -5.70
N ALA A 211 3.31 33.38 -5.68
CA ALA A 211 4.62 32.96 -6.20
C ALA A 211 4.61 32.34 -7.62
N SER A 212 3.46 32.29 -8.29
CA SER A 212 3.39 31.85 -9.70
C SER A 212 2.37 32.65 -10.48
N GLY A 213 2.87 33.70 -11.13
CA GLY A 213 2.10 34.53 -12.06
C GLY A 213 3.05 35.25 -13.01
N GLY A 214 3.65 34.50 -13.93
CA GLY A 214 4.38 35.07 -15.06
C GLY A 214 3.43 35.72 -16.07
N SER A 215 3.81 36.92 -16.51
CA SER A 215 3.64 37.51 -17.84
C SER A 215 2.42 37.08 -18.70
N SER A 216 1.47 38.00 -18.89
CA SER A 216 0.95 38.28 -20.24
C SER A 216 0.37 39.70 -20.34
N ARG A 217 0.73 40.34 -21.46
CA ARG A 217 0.34 41.68 -21.91
C ARG A 217 -1.18 41.81 -22.09
N SER A 218 -1.73 42.93 -21.63
CA SER A 218 -2.90 43.56 -22.26
C SER A 218 -2.91 45.05 -21.90
N GLU A 219 -2.52 45.90 -22.86
CA GLU A 219 -2.80 47.33 -22.84
C GLU A 219 -4.24 47.56 -23.32
N SER A 220 -5.07 48.22 -22.53
CA SER A 220 -5.97 49.29 -22.99
C SER A 220 -6.69 49.99 -21.83
N SER A 221 -6.53 51.31 -21.87
CA SER A 221 -7.02 52.42 -21.04
C SER A 221 -8.52 52.47 -20.70
N SER A 222 -8.85 52.87 -19.45
CA SER A 222 -9.85 53.90 -19.04
C SER A 222 -10.16 53.72 -17.53
N LEU A 223 -9.55 54.48 -16.60
CA LEU A 223 -9.97 55.78 -16.02
C LEU A 223 -11.37 55.82 -15.36
N GLU A 224 -11.40 55.67 -14.02
CA GLU A 224 -11.94 56.61 -12.99
C GLU A 224 -12.40 55.87 -11.70
N PRO A 225 -12.03 56.34 -10.48
CA PRO A 225 -12.62 55.96 -9.18
C PRO A 225 -13.80 56.91 -8.83
N PRO A 226 -14.70 56.69 -7.83
CA PRO A 226 -14.37 56.98 -6.41
C PRO A 226 -15.29 56.36 -5.31
N ASP A 227 -15.01 56.78 -4.06
CA ASP A 227 -15.91 57.02 -2.91
C ASP A 227 -16.33 55.90 -1.93
N VAL A 228 -15.65 55.94 -0.78
CA VAL A 228 -16.13 55.53 0.56
C VAL A 228 -17.11 56.62 1.08
N PRO A 229 -18.11 56.28 1.92
CA PRO A 229 -17.94 56.66 3.33
C PRO A 229 -18.62 55.73 4.36
N ASN A 230 -17.98 55.57 5.53
CA ASN A 230 -18.65 55.22 6.80
C ASN A 230 -19.48 56.43 7.31
N PRO A 231 -20.57 56.19 8.06
CA PRO A 231 -20.67 56.78 9.40
C PRO A 231 -21.30 55.80 10.43
N ILE A 232 -20.69 55.63 11.62
CA ILE A 232 -20.88 56.37 12.89
C ILE A 232 -22.02 55.81 13.77
N LEU A 233 -21.57 55.38 14.94
CA LEU A 233 -22.27 55.09 16.19
C LEU A 233 -23.35 56.12 16.55
N GLN A 234 -24.47 55.65 17.11
CA GLN A 234 -25.12 56.38 18.20
C GLN A 234 -25.97 55.45 19.08
N ASN A 235 -25.67 55.55 20.37
CA ASN A 235 -26.36 54.95 21.50
C ASN A 235 -27.84 55.34 21.55
N GLU A 236 -28.70 54.43 21.98
CA GLU A 236 -29.79 54.81 22.87
C GLU A 236 -30.03 53.71 23.92
N ALA A 237 -30.00 54.14 25.17
CA ALA A 237 -30.22 53.35 26.35
C ALA A 237 -31.71 53.37 26.72
N ALA A 238 -32.04 52.47 27.65
CA ALA A 238 -33.26 52.43 28.46
C ALA A 238 -34.44 51.67 27.81
N LEU A 239 -35.23 50.88 28.52
CA LEU A 239 -35.46 50.81 29.96
C LEU A 239 -36.04 49.43 30.30
N GLU A 240 -35.74 48.98 31.51
CA GLU A 240 -36.34 47.85 32.22
C GLU A 240 -37.86 47.76 32.11
N VAL A 241 -38.44 46.54 32.13
CA VAL A 241 -39.55 46.22 33.04
C VAL A 241 -39.45 44.74 33.45
N LEU A 242 -39.53 44.55 34.77
CA LEU A 242 -39.69 43.33 35.55
C LEU A 242 -40.85 42.42 35.09
N GLN A 243 -40.59 41.11 35.05
CA GLN A 243 -41.48 40.11 35.66
C GLN A 243 -40.72 38.85 36.04
#